data_AF-A0A4Y2TDV9-F1
#
_entry.id   AF-A0A4Y2TDV9-F1
#
_cell.length_a   1.000
_cell.length_b   1.000
_cell.length_c   1.000
_cell.angle_alpha   90.00
_cell.angle_beta   90.00
_cell.angle_gamma   90.00
#
_symmetry.space_group_name_H-M   'P 1'
#
loop_
_entity.id
_entity.type
_entity.pdbx_description
1 polymer ?
#
loop_
_entity_poly.entity_id
_entity_poly.type
_entity_poly.pdbx_seq_one_letter_code
_entity_poly.pdbx_strand_id
1 'polypeptide(L)'
;MDGRIIQIENEARFLGILFDRKLTFLSHVKYLRKRCERALNILKVFSNTLWGADRLSLQRIYRAAILSKLDYGSAIYGSARKSILEKLDPIHHSALRLCSGAFRTSPTSSLYVDCYEPPLEIRRQILSLHYYLRISSNTRHPCHGFQLRLFLHC
;
A
#
# COMPACT_ATOMS: atom_id res chain seq x y z
N MET A 1 -6.35 -24.45 -33.70
CA MET A 1 -6.44 -23.52 -32.56
C MET A 1 -7.45 -24.10 -31.59
N ASP A 2 -6.98 -24.83 -30.58
CA ASP A 2 -7.86 -25.49 -29.62
C ASP A 2 -8.65 -24.46 -28.81
N GLY A 3 -9.95 -24.38 -29.10
CA GLY A 3 -10.89 -23.45 -28.48
C GLY A 3 -11.09 -23.78 -27.00
N ARG A 4 -10.19 -23.30 -26.14
CA ARG A 4 -10.41 -23.32 -24.69
C ARG A 4 -11.52 -22.33 -24.36
N ILE A 5 -12.62 -22.83 -23.79
CA ILE A 5 -13.69 -22.02 -23.23
C ILE A 5 -13.12 -21.30 -22.00
N ILE A 6 -12.97 -19.97 -22.10
CA ILE A 6 -12.51 -19.13 -20.98
C ILE A 6 -13.68 -18.99 -20.01
N GLN A 7 -13.53 -19.56 -18.81
CA GLN A 7 -14.51 -19.37 -17.74
C GLN A 7 -14.54 -17.89 -17.34
N ILE A 8 -15.74 -17.30 -17.31
CA ILE A 8 -15.92 -15.92 -16.87
C ILE A 8 -15.79 -15.90 -15.35
N GLU A 9 -14.58 -15.70 -14.86
CA GLU A 9 -14.31 -15.52 -13.44
C GLU A 9 -14.57 -14.06 -13.03
N ASN A 10 -15.11 -13.87 -11.82
CA ASN A 10 -15.41 -12.53 -11.30
C ASN A 10 -14.16 -11.75 -10.86
N GLU A 11 -13.05 -12.46 -10.65
CA GLU A 11 -11.75 -11.93 -10.23
C GLU A 11 -10.67 -12.48 -11.16
N ALA A 12 -9.76 -11.64 -11.63
CA ALA A 12 -8.60 -12.05 -12.41
C ALA A 12 -7.31 -11.62 -11.70
N ARG A 13 -6.32 -12.51 -11.62
CA ARG A 13 -5.02 -12.18 -11.01
C ARG A 13 -3.97 -11.91 -12.08
N PHE A 14 -3.40 -10.71 -12.07
CA PHE A 14 -2.31 -10.33 -12.98
C PHE A 14 -1.19 -9.63 -12.22
N LEU A 15 0.05 -10.11 -12.39
CA LEU A 15 1.26 -9.61 -11.71
C LEU A 15 1.14 -9.49 -10.18
N GLY A 16 0.29 -10.31 -9.56
CA GLY A 16 0.05 -10.29 -8.12
C GLY A 16 -1.07 -9.34 -7.66
N ILE A 17 -1.69 -8.59 -8.57
CA ILE A 17 -2.86 -7.74 -8.32
C ILE A 17 -4.13 -8.49 -8.69
N LEU A 18 -5.19 -8.31 -7.90
CA LEU A 18 -6.50 -8.91 -8.12
C LEU A 18 -7.42 -7.86 -8.74
N PHE A 19 -7.99 -8.17 -9.89
CA PHE A 19 -8.88 -7.31 -10.65
C PHE A 19 -10.30 -7.84 -10.53
N ASP A 20 -11.16 -7.08 -9.85
CA ASP A 20 -12.59 -7.32 -9.83
C ASP A 20 -13.21 -6.90 -11.17
N ARG A 21 -14.29 -7.56 -11.60
CA ARG A 21 -15.03 -7.18 -12.84
C ARG A 21 -15.38 -5.69 -12.95
N LYS A 22 -15.60 -5.01 -11.81
CA LYS A 22 -15.93 -3.58 -11.73
C LYS A 22 -14.72 -2.67 -11.45
N LEU A 23 -13.51 -3.23 -11.39
CA LEU A 23 -12.27 -2.53 -11.03
C LEU A 23 -12.39 -1.71 -9.72
N THR A 24 -13.17 -2.22 -8.77
CA THR A 24 -13.33 -1.60 -7.44
C THR A 24 -12.15 -1.90 -6.52
N PHE A 25 -11.37 -2.94 -6.84
CA PHE A 25 -10.22 -3.42 -6.07
C PHE A 25 -10.53 -3.79 -4.62
N LEU A 26 -11.79 -4.08 -4.30
CA LEU A 26 -12.19 -4.42 -2.94
C LEU A 26 -11.62 -5.77 -2.52
N SER A 27 -11.66 -6.77 -3.41
CA SER A 27 -11.05 -8.08 -3.18
C SER A 27 -9.54 -7.94 -2.97
N HIS A 28 -8.89 -7.13 -3.82
CA HIS A 28 -7.46 -6.86 -3.74
C HIS A 28 -7.07 -6.21 -2.42
N VAL A 29 -7.77 -5.17 -1.98
CA VAL A 29 -7.46 -4.49 -0.71
C VAL A 29 -7.68 -5.41 0.49
N LYS A 30 -8.72 -6.26 0.49
CA LYS A 30 -8.92 -7.28 1.54
C LYS A 30 -7.77 -8.29 1.56
N TYR A 31 -7.37 -8.77 0.39
CA TYR A 31 -6.24 -9.69 0.24
C TYR A 31 -4.93 -9.06 0.71
N LEU A 32 -4.67 -7.82 0.30
CA LEU A 32 -3.47 -7.06 0.65
C LEU A 32 -3.41 -6.81 2.16
N ARG A 33 -4.54 -6.41 2.76
CA ARG A 33 -4.68 -6.25 4.20
C ARG A 33 -4.28 -7.51 4.96
N LYS A 34 -4.84 -8.67 4.59
CA LYS A 34 -4.51 -9.96 5.24
C LYS A 34 -3.02 -10.31 5.13
N ARG A 35 -2.38 -9.99 4.00
CA ARG A 35 -0.92 -10.19 3.83
C ARG A 35 -0.10 -9.25 4.70
N CYS A 36 -0.54 -8.01 4.86
CA CYS A 36 0.14 -7.04 5.71
C CYS A 36 -0.09 -7.32 7.20
N GLU A 37 -1.27 -7.83 7.60
CA GLU A 37 -1.55 -8.27 8.96
C GLU A 37 -0.60 -9.38 9.42
N ARG A 38 -0.29 -10.34 8.53
CA ARG A 38 0.74 -11.37 8.82
C ARG A 38 2.11 -10.75 9.06
N ALA A 39 2.52 -9.79 8.23
CA ALA A 39 3.80 -9.09 8.38
C ALA A 39 3.82 -8.21 9.65
N LEU A 40 2.68 -7.62 10.00
CA LEU A 40 2.51 -6.86 11.23
C LEU A 40 2.66 -7.76 12.46
N ASN A 41 2.13 -8.99 12.42
CA ASN A 41 2.34 -9.93 13.52
C ASN A 41 3.81 -10.32 13.69
N ILE A 42 4.56 -10.45 12.60
CA ILE A 42 6.01 -10.64 12.66
C ILE A 42 6.69 -9.40 13.29
N LEU A 43 6.30 -8.19 12.87
CA LEU A 43 6.81 -6.95 13.46
C LEU A 43 6.53 -6.86 14.97
N LYS A 44 5.35 -7.31 15.43
CA LYS A 44 4.99 -7.38 16.86
C LYS A 44 5.91 -8.29 17.66
N VAL A 45 6.36 -9.40 17.07
CA VAL A 45 7.30 -10.31 17.73
C VAL A 45 8.65 -9.62 17.92
N PHE A 46 9.12 -8.89 16.91
CA PHE A 46 10.37 -8.14 16.99
C PHE A 46 10.31 -6.91 17.91
N SER A 47 9.12 -6.34 18.13
CA SER A 47 8.95 -5.17 19.00
C SER A 47 8.84 -5.51 20.49
N ASN A 48 9.11 -6.75 20.90
CA ASN A 48 9.00 -7.16 22.31
C ASN A 48 10.10 -6.49 23.15
N THR A 49 9.75 -5.89 24.29
CA THR A 49 10.65 -5.03 25.07
C THR A 49 11.81 -5.75 25.77
N LEU A 50 11.76 -7.08 25.90
CA LEU A 50 12.80 -7.87 26.59
C LEU A 50 14.02 -8.19 25.70
N TRP A 51 13.80 -8.42 24.41
CA TRP A 51 14.83 -8.83 23.44
C TRP A 51 14.66 -8.13 22.07
N GLY A 52 13.90 -7.03 22.06
CA GLY A 52 13.39 -6.41 20.85
C GLY A 52 14.45 -5.71 20.03
N ALA A 53 14.13 -5.54 18.74
CA ALA A 53 14.95 -4.76 17.84
C ALA A 53 14.89 -3.27 18.19
N ASP A 54 15.97 -2.54 17.89
CA ASP A 54 16.00 -1.09 18.03
C ASP A 54 14.94 -0.42 17.12
N ARG A 55 14.55 0.81 17.47
CA ARG A 55 13.53 1.59 16.74
C ARG A 55 13.83 1.72 15.25
N LEU A 56 15.07 1.96 14.85
CA LEU A 56 15.44 2.13 13.45
C LEU A 56 15.34 0.80 12.71
N SER A 57 15.77 -0.30 13.33
CA SER A 57 15.60 -1.66 12.78
C SER A 57 14.13 -2.02 12.63
N LEU A 58 13.27 -1.72 13.61
CA LEU A 58 11.82 -1.93 13.48
C LEU A 58 11.24 -1.12 12.33
N GLN A 59 11.62 0.15 12.17
CA GLN A 59 11.19 0.97 11.04
C GLN A 59 11.68 0.40 9.70
N ARG A 60 12.92 -0.09 9.63
CA ARG A 60 13.46 -0.74 8.42
C ARG A 60 12.68 -2.00 8.06
N ILE A 61 12.37 -2.85 9.05
CA ILE A 61 11.55 -4.05 8.87
C ILE A 61 10.15 -3.66 8.41
N TYR A 62 9.52 -2.65 9.02
CA TYR A 62 8.23 -2.12 8.59
C TYR A 62 8.23 -1.69 7.12
N ARG A 63 9.21 -0.87 6.71
CA ARG A 63 9.37 -0.40 5.32
C ARG A 63 9.54 -1.58 4.36
N ALA A 64 10.42 -2.53 4.71
CA ALA A 64 10.74 -3.67 3.87
C ALA A 64 9.62 -4.71 3.76
N ALA A 65 8.86 -4.95 4.83
CA ALA A 65 7.91 -6.06 4.90
C ALA A 65 6.44 -5.66 4.71
N ILE A 66 6.06 -4.45 5.12
CA ILE A 66 4.68 -3.95 5.06
C ILE A 66 4.57 -2.90 3.97
N LEU A 67 5.38 -1.84 4.04
CA LEU A 67 5.26 -0.70 3.13
C LEU A 67 5.54 -1.09 1.68
N SER A 68 6.55 -1.92 1.43
CA SER A 68 6.83 -2.50 0.11
C SER A 68 5.62 -3.20 -0.53
N LYS A 69 4.81 -3.91 0.26
CA LYS A 69 3.59 -4.60 -0.21
C LYS A 69 2.48 -3.62 -0.55
N LEU A 70 2.34 -2.57 0.26
CA LEU A 70 1.39 -1.50 0.00
C LEU A 70 1.80 -0.75 -1.27
N ASP A 71 3.08 -0.43 -1.44
CA ASP A 71 3.56 0.39 -2.55
C ASP A 71 3.48 -0.31 -3.91
N TYR A 72 3.76 -1.62 -3.98
CA TYR A 72 3.90 -2.38 -5.23
C TYR A 72 2.71 -2.24 -6.20
N GLY A 73 1.47 -2.16 -5.70
CA GLY A 73 0.26 -2.02 -6.53
C GLY A 73 -0.37 -0.63 -6.52
N SER A 74 0.22 0.32 -5.80
CA SER A 74 -0.43 1.59 -5.44
C SER A 74 -0.87 2.44 -6.63
N ALA A 75 -0.12 2.42 -7.74
CA ALA A 75 -0.47 3.13 -8.96
C ALA A 75 -1.74 2.58 -9.64
N ILE A 76 -2.09 1.31 -9.38
CA ILE A 76 -3.22 0.63 -10.02
C ILE A 76 -4.43 0.66 -9.08
N TYR A 77 -4.31 0.03 -7.92
CA TYR A 77 -5.43 -0.05 -6.96
C TYR A 77 -5.71 1.30 -6.29
N GLY A 78 -4.80 2.28 -6.37
CA GLY A 78 -4.98 3.64 -5.84
C GLY A 78 -6.14 4.40 -6.47
N SER A 79 -6.67 3.93 -7.60
CA SER A 79 -7.91 4.42 -8.21
C SER A 79 -9.20 3.99 -7.48
N ALA A 80 -9.10 3.07 -6.51
CA ALA A 80 -10.24 2.63 -5.72
C ALA A 80 -10.82 3.77 -4.87
N ARG A 81 -12.10 3.63 -4.49
CA ARG A 81 -12.78 4.60 -3.60
C ARG A 81 -12.01 4.78 -2.30
N LYS A 82 -11.98 6.01 -1.79
CA LYS A 82 -11.30 6.38 -0.54
C LYS A 82 -11.67 5.46 0.63
N SER A 83 -12.97 5.17 0.81
CA SER A 83 -13.47 4.26 1.86
C SER A 83 -12.97 2.80 1.76
N ILE A 84 -12.52 2.37 0.57
CA ILE A 84 -11.88 1.06 0.39
C ILE A 84 -10.40 1.18 0.77
N LEU A 85 -9.71 2.22 0.31
CA LEU A 85 -8.29 2.45 0.59
C LEU A 85 -7.99 2.67 2.08
N GLU A 86 -8.86 3.40 2.79
CA GLU A 86 -8.76 3.67 4.23
C GLU A 86 -8.76 2.37 5.07
N LYS A 87 -9.21 1.24 4.52
CA LYS A 87 -9.13 -0.07 5.19
C LYS A 87 -7.70 -0.55 5.42
N LEU A 88 -6.70 0.04 4.74
CA LEU A 88 -5.28 -0.24 4.90
C LEU A 88 -4.63 0.61 5.99
N ASP A 89 -5.20 1.78 6.32
CA ASP A 89 -4.62 2.73 7.27
C ASP A 89 -4.40 2.13 8.67
N PRO A 90 -5.32 1.29 9.23
CA PRO A 90 -5.10 0.68 10.53
C PRO A 90 -3.82 -0.17 10.61
N ILE A 91 -3.40 -0.81 9.51
CA ILE A 91 -2.15 -1.57 9.46
C ILE A 91 -0.97 -0.63 9.60
N HIS A 92 -1.00 0.48 8.86
CA HIS A 92 0.06 1.48 8.89
C HIS A 92 0.17 2.11 10.28
N HIS A 93 -0.94 2.59 10.86
CA HIS A 93 -0.95 3.16 12.20
C HIS A 93 -0.48 2.18 13.25
N SER A 94 -0.91 0.92 13.17
CA SER A 94 -0.46 -0.12 14.10
C SER A 94 1.04 -0.37 13.99
N ALA A 95 1.58 -0.40 12.78
CA ALA A 95 3.02 -0.56 12.57
C ALA A 95 3.80 0.62 13.16
N LEU A 96 3.36 1.87 12.91
CA LEU A 96 4.03 3.06 13.45
C LEU A 96 4.05 3.06 14.97
N ARG A 97 2.94 2.70 15.64
CA ARG A 97 2.89 2.58 17.10
C ARG A 97 3.88 1.55 17.64
N LEU A 98 4.01 0.40 16.96
CA LEU A 98 4.97 -0.63 17.35
C LEU A 98 6.41 -0.15 17.17
N CYS A 99 6.70 0.57 16.08
CA CYS A 99 8.03 1.10 15.83
C CYS A 99 8.42 2.22 16.80
N SER A 100 7.50 3.14 17.14
CA SER A 100 7.79 4.25 18.05
C SER A 100 7.64 3.89 19.53
N GLY A 101 6.99 2.77 19.86
CA GLY A 101 6.61 2.44 21.24
C GLY A 101 5.49 3.33 21.80
N ALA A 102 4.80 4.09 20.94
CA ALA A 102 3.75 5.01 21.36
C ALA A 102 2.52 4.29 21.95
N PHE A 103 1.82 4.96 22.86
CA PHE A 103 0.59 4.44 23.44
C PHE A 103 -0.46 4.17 22.37
N ARG A 104 -1.39 3.25 22.68
CA ARG A 104 -2.53 2.94 21.78
C ARG A 104 -3.43 4.16 21.54
N THR A 105 -3.46 5.11 22.48
CA THR A 105 -4.26 6.35 22.44
C THR A 105 -3.54 7.52 21.77
N SER A 106 -2.25 7.41 21.44
CA SER A 106 -1.52 8.52 20.81
C SER A 106 -2.19 8.93 19.48
N PRO A 107 -2.32 10.23 19.18
CA PRO A 107 -2.92 10.69 17.93
C PRO A 107 -2.06 10.29 16.72
N THR A 108 -2.70 9.96 15.59
CA THR A 108 -2.02 9.48 14.37
C THR A 108 -1.15 10.55 13.73
N SER A 109 -1.54 11.82 13.80
CA SER A 109 -0.74 12.96 13.33
C SER A 109 0.63 13.01 13.98
N SER A 110 0.71 12.81 15.30
CA SER A 110 1.99 12.76 16.02
C SER A 110 2.84 11.56 15.62
N LEU A 111 2.22 10.41 15.31
CA LEU A 111 2.96 9.22 14.86
C LEU A 111 3.66 9.45 13.51
N TYR A 112 3.02 10.17 12.59
CA TYR A 112 3.61 10.48 11.29
C TYR A 112 4.86 11.33 11.43
N VAL A 113 4.79 12.36 12.29
CA VAL A 113 5.93 13.24 12.56
C VAL A 113 7.05 12.47 13.27
N ASP A 114 6.73 11.70 14.31
CA ASP A 114 7.72 10.97 15.10
C ASP A 114 8.44 9.89 14.27
N CYS A 115 7.71 9.15 13.43
CA CYS A 115 8.29 8.10 12.59
C CYS A 115 8.86 8.60 11.25
N TYR A 116 8.73 9.89 10.94
CA TYR A 116 9.09 10.46 9.62
C TYR A 116 8.40 9.75 8.45
N GLU A 117 7.12 9.38 8.62
CA GLU A 117 6.34 8.67 7.61
C GLU A 117 5.08 9.46 7.24
N PRO A 118 4.80 9.67 5.94
CA PRO A 118 3.58 10.33 5.51
C PRO A 118 2.36 9.39 5.62
N PRO A 119 1.13 9.94 5.72
CA PRO A 119 -0.10 9.18 5.52
C PRO A 119 -0.08 8.38 4.21
N LEU A 120 -0.70 7.19 4.20
CA LEU A 120 -0.72 6.35 3.01
C LEU A 120 -1.35 7.04 1.79
N GLU A 121 -2.32 7.92 1.99
CA GLU A 121 -2.92 8.73 0.90
C GLU A 121 -1.87 9.58 0.20
N ILE A 122 -1.12 10.38 0.96
CA ILE A 122 -0.04 11.23 0.44
C ILE A 122 1.05 10.37 -0.19
N ARG A 123 1.41 9.25 0.45
CA ARG A 123 2.41 8.32 -0.10
C ARG A 123 2.02 7.80 -1.50
N ARG A 124 0.76 7.37 -1.67
CA ARG A 124 0.24 6.92 -2.97
C ARG A 124 0.28 8.02 -4.03
N GLN A 125 -0.01 9.26 -3.65
CA GLN A 125 0.07 10.42 -4.55
C GLN A 125 1.52 10.72 -4.97
N ILE A 126 2.48 10.65 -4.05
CA ILE A 126 3.91 10.81 -4.36
C ILE A 126 4.36 9.72 -5.34
N LEU A 127 3.99 8.46 -5.08
CA LEU A 127 4.34 7.33 -5.95
C LEU A 127 3.72 7.44 -7.34
N SER A 128 2.45 7.85 -7.44
CA SER A 128 1.79 8.05 -8.73
C SER A 128 2.42 9.21 -9.52
N LEU A 129 2.80 10.28 -8.85
CA LEU A 129 3.50 11.41 -9.47
C LEU A 129 4.89 11.01 -9.96
N HIS A 130 5.69 10.32 -9.16
CA HIS A 130 7.00 9.82 -9.58
C HIS A 130 6.90 8.90 -10.80
N TYR A 131 5.91 8.01 -10.82
CA TYR A 131 5.66 7.13 -11.96
C TYR A 131 5.29 7.92 -13.22
N TYR A 132 4.41 8.92 -13.08
CA TYR A 132 4.01 9.80 -14.16
C TYR A 132 5.19 10.60 -14.74
N LEU A 133 6.01 11.21 -13.88
CA LEU A 133 7.19 11.95 -14.32
C LEU A 133 8.18 11.05 -15.06
N ARG A 134 8.35 9.80 -14.60
CA ARG A 134 9.17 8.81 -15.29
C ARG A 134 8.66 8.52 -16.70
N ILE A 135 7.35 8.34 -16.87
CA ILE A 135 6.73 8.15 -18.20
C ILE A 135 6.89 9.40 -19.07
N SER A 136 6.64 10.58 -18.48
CA SER A 136 6.72 11.86 -19.19
C SER A 136 8.15 12.18 -19.64
N SER A 137 9.16 11.75 -18.89
CA SER A 137 10.57 11.91 -19.30
C SER A 137 10.97 11.03 -20.49
N ASN A 138 10.25 9.93 -20.74
CA ASN A 138 10.57 8.98 -21.80
C ASN A 138 9.59 9.13 -22.96
N THR A 139 10.00 9.86 -23.99
CA THR A 139 9.20 10.10 -25.21
C THR A 139 8.87 8.83 -26.01
N ARG A 140 9.61 7.73 -25.80
CA ARG A 140 9.37 6.42 -26.43
C ARG A 140 8.45 5.52 -25.60
N HIS A 141 8.02 5.95 -24.42
CA HIS A 141 7.16 5.14 -23.57
C HIS A 141 5.77 5.01 -24.22
N PRO A 142 5.15 3.81 -24.28
CA PRO A 142 3.83 3.62 -24.89
C PRO A 142 2.75 4.51 -24.27
N CYS A 143 2.89 4.84 -22.99
CA CYS A 143 1.97 5.70 -22.24
C CYS A 143 2.41 7.17 -22.16
N HIS A 144 3.33 7.67 -23.00
CA HIS A 144 3.86 9.03 -22.90
C HIS A 144 2.77 10.13 -22.99
N GLY A 145 1.76 9.93 -23.85
CA GLY A 145 0.61 10.84 -23.96
C GLY A 145 -0.44 10.72 -22.86
N PHE A 146 -0.20 9.90 -21.83
CA PHE A 146 -1.15 9.72 -20.73
C PHE A 146 -1.22 10.99 -19.87
N GLN A 147 -2.41 11.49 -19.58
CA GLN A 147 -2.60 12.61 -18.68
C GLN A 147 -2.93 12.11 -17.27
N LEU A 148 -2.10 12.46 -16.29
CA LEU A 148 -2.37 12.14 -14.90
C LEU A 148 -3.60 12.94 -14.43
N ARG A 149 -4.74 12.28 -14.28
CA ARG A 149 -5.83 12.83 -13.47
C ARG A 149 -5.38 12.73 -12.02
N LEU A 150 -4.92 13.85 -11.46
CA LEU A 150 -4.68 13.97 -10.03
C LEU A 150 -5.94 13.48 -9.31
N PHE A 151 -5.77 12.56 -8.36
CA PHE A 151 -6.83 12.00 -7.51
C PHE A 151 -7.49 13.05 -6.58
N LEU A 152 -7.40 14.35 -6.91
CA LEU A 152 -7.87 15.51 -6.15
C LEU A 152 -9.36 15.82 -6.33
N HIS A 153 -10.08 15.04 -7.15
CA HIS A 153 -11.52 15.19 -7.36
C HIS A 153 -12.30 13.94 -6.92
N CYS A 154 -12.22 13.60 -5.63
CA CYS A 154 -13.17 12.75 -4.92
C CYS A 154 -13.29 13.21 -3.48
#